data_AF-A0A2H5CM90-F1
#
_entry.id   AF-A0A2H5CM90-F1
#
_cell.length_a   1.000
_cell.length_b   1.000
_cell.length_c   1.000
_cell.angle_alpha   90.00
_cell.angle_beta   90.00
_cell.angle_gamma   90.00
#
_symmetry.space_group_name_H-M   'P 1'
#
loop_
_entity.id
_entity.type
_entity.pdbx_description
1 polymer ?
#
loop_
_entity_poly.entity_id
_entity_poly.type
_entity_poly.pdbx_seq_one_letter_code
_entity_poly.pdbx_strand_id
1 'polypeptide(L)'
;PTGGFVAHVESTCVLDDDGDPKDFSYCISFNKDLLTCWDPLQASMIPREFGVLNGLARYLSQFLNNNSYLIQRLSNGLQNCAAHTQPFWSSLTHRTRKER
;
A
#
# COMPACT_ATOMS: atom_id res chain seq x y z
N PRO A 1 -19.11 25.91 0.49
CA PRO A 1 -18.44 24.59 0.55
C PRO A 1 -17.54 24.51 1.80
N THR A 2 -17.91 23.71 2.78
CA THR A 2 -17.03 23.35 3.90
C THR A 2 -15.86 22.56 3.30
N GLY A 3 -14.66 23.13 3.33
CA GLY A 3 -13.46 22.48 2.78
C GLY A 3 -13.19 21.18 3.53
N GLY A 4 -13.37 20.05 2.86
CA GLY A 4 -13.07 18.73 3.41
C GLY A 4 -11.69 18.27 2.96
N PHE A 5 -10.93 17.70 3.89
CA PHE A 5 -9.72 16.96 3.56
C PHE A 5 -10.04 15.48 3.38
N VAL A 6 -9.22 14.78 2.59
CA VAL A 6 -9.33 13.33 2.37
C VAL A 6 -8.00 12.70 2.75
N ALA A 7 -8.06 11.63 3.55
CA ALA A 7 -6.91 10.78 3.84
C ALA A 7 -7.06 9.45 3.08
N HIS A 8 -5.94 8.91 2.58
CA HIS A 8 -5.87 7.60 1.97
C HIS A 8 -4.91 6.72 2.77
N VAL A 9 -5.33 5.48 3.01
CA VAL A 9 -4.47 4.38 3.42
C VAL A 9 -4.57 3.36 2.30
N GLU A 10 -3.58 3.38 1.43
CA GLU A 10 -3.60 2.63 0.18
C GLU A 10 -2.58 1.49 0.24
N SER A 11 -3.01 0.30 -0.16
CA SER A 11 -2.13 -0.85 -0.37
C SER A 11 -2.33 -1.37 -1.79
N THR A 12 -1.24 -1.62 -2.51
CA THR A 12 -1.29 -2.18 -3.86
C THR A 12 -0.54 -3.50 -3.89
N CYS A 13 -1.13 -4.50 -4.52
CA CYS A 13 -0.49 -5.77 -4.84
C CYS A 13 -0.40 -5.88 -6.36
N VAL A 14 0.81 -6.04 -6.88
CA VAL A 14 1.03 -6.36 -8.30
C VAL A 14 1.33 -7.85 -8.38
N LEU A 15 0.52 -8.60 -9.12
CA LEU A 15 0.72 -10.03 -9.35
C LEU A 15 0.69 -10.30 -10.86
N ASP A 16 1.35 -11.36 -11.30
CA ASP A 16 1.23 -11.85 -12.69
C ASP A 16 -0.03 -12.70 -12.91
N ASP A 17 -0.22 -13.24 -14.12
CA ASP A 17 -1.42 -14.01 -14.48
C ASP A 17 -1.57 -15.32 -13.68
N ASP A 18 -0.46 -15.89 -13.22
CA ASP A 18 -0.38 -17.10 -12.40
C ASP A 18 -0.68 -16.82 -10.91
N GLY A 19 -0.73 -15.53 -10.52
CA GLY A 19 -0.98 -15.11 -9.14
C GLY A 19 0.29 -15.00 -8.30
N ASP A 20 1.47 -15.00 -8.92
CA ASP A 20 2.72 -14.77 -8.21
C ASP A 20 2.90 -13.26 -7.95
N PRO A 21 3.05 -12.84 -6.68
CA PRO A 21 3.21 -11.44 -6.32
C PRO A 21 4.58 -10.93 -6.80
N LYS A 22 4.57 -9.84 -7.58
CA LYS A 22 5.76 -9.18 -8.12
C LYS A 22 6.15 -7.92 -7.34
N ASP A 23 5.17 -7.22 -6.80
CA ASP A 23 5.41 -6.02 -5.99
C ASP A 23 4.29 -5.79 -4.97
N PHE A 24 4.63 -5.09 -3.89
CA PHE A 24 3.72 -4.69 -2.84
C PHE A 24 4.07 -3.30 -2.33
N SER A 25 3.07 -2.42 -2.30
CA SER A 25 3.21 -1.09 -1.71
C SER A 25 2.15 -0.84 -0.63
N TYR A 26 2.51 0.00 0.34
CA TYR A 26 1.60 0.50 1.36
C TYR A 26 1.97 1.95 1.65
N CYS A 27 1.05 2.88 1.41
CA CYS A 27 1.29 4.31 1.49
C CYS A 27 0.14 5.03 2.18
N ILE A 28 0.48 6.15 2.84
CA ILE A 28 -0.48 7.07 3.42
C ILE A 28 -0.37 8.42 2.73
N SER A 29 -1.52 8.94 2.30
CA SER A 29 -1.63 10.23 1.64
C SER A 29 -2.67 11.09 2.35
N PHE A 30 -2.48 12.40 2.34
CA PHE A 30 -3.42 13.36 2.90
C PHE A 30 -3.62 14.52 1.93
N ASN A 31 -4.87 14.83 1.62
CA ASN A 31 -5.25 15.88 0.67
C ASN A 31 -4.54 15.74 -0.69
N LYS A 32 -4.45 14.50 -1.19
CA LYS A 32 -3.73 14.09 -2.41
C LYS A 32 -2.20 14.18 -2.35
N ASP A 33 -1.63 14.53 -1.19
CA ASP A 33 -0.20 14.60 -0.98
C ASP A 33 0.33 13.29 -0.36
N LEU A 34 1.39 12.71 -0.92
CA LEU A 34 1.92 11.40 -0.53
C LEU A 34 2.88 11.55 0.65
N LEU A 35 2.42 11.21 1.85
CA LEU A 35 3.18 11.51 3.06
C LEU A 35 4.27 10.46 3.36
N THR A 36 3.90 9.18 3.40
CA THR A 36 4.83 8.10 3.80
C THR A 36 4.48 6.79 3.13
N CYS A 37 5.50 5.98 2.82
CA CYS A 37 5.34 4.67 2.21
C CYS A 37 6.24 3.64 2.88
N TRP A 38 5.77 2.40 2.90
CA TRP A 38 6.55 1.23 3.27
C TRP A 38 7.76 1.07 2.35
N ASP A 39 8.94 0.88 2.95
CA ASP A 39 10.17 0.50 2.28
C ASP A 39 10.55 -0.92 2.75
N PRO A 40 10.44 -1.94 1.88
CA PRO A 40 10.75 -3.32 2.26
C PRO A 40 12.25 -3.55 2.51
N LEU A 41 13.14 -2.74 1.93
CA LEU A 41 14.59 -2.88 2.16
C LEU A 41 14.98 -2.40 3.55
N GLN A 42 14.32 -1.34 4.02
CA GLN A 42 14.53 -0.78 5.35
C GLN A 42 13.55 -1.33 6.40
N ALA A 43 12.63 -2.20 5.99
CA ALA A 43 11.54 -2.73 6.80
C ALA A 43 10.83 -1.65 7.65
N SER A 44 10.56 -0.48 7.05
CA SER A 44 9.99 0.66 7.76
C SER A 44 9.19 1.59 6.84
N MET A 45 8.30 2.37 7.44
CA MET A 45 7.62 3.50 6.82
C MET A 45 8.60 4.67 6.67
N ILE A 46 8.80 5.14 5.44
CA ILE A 46 9.72 6.20 5.07
C ILE A 46 8.94 7.43 4.58
N PRO A 47 9.21 8.63 5.13
CA PRO A 47 8.62 9.88 4.63
C PRO A 47 8.94 10.09 3.15
N ARG A 48 7.93 10.46 2.37
CA ARG A 48 8.04 10.76 0.93
C ARG A 48 7.76 12.23 0.61
N GLU A 49 7.06 12.93 1.50
CA GLU A 49 6.77 14.35 1.34
C GLU A 49 7.82 15.23 2.04
N PHE A 50 8.42 16.15 1.27
CA PHE A 50 9.53 17.00 1.71
C PHE A 50 9.20 18.50 1.72
N GLY A 51 7.99 18.88 1.31
CA GLY A 51 7.49 20.24 1.35
C GLY A 51 6.81 20.60 2.68
N VAL A 52 5.68 21.32 2.59
CA VAL A 52 4.99 21.90 3.75
C VAL A 52 4.54 20.83 4.75
N LEU A 53 4.17 19.64 4.27
CA LEU A 53 3.66 18.55 5.10
C LEU A 53 4.76 17.58 5.58
N ASN A 54 6.05 17.87 5.37
CA ASN A 54 7.16 17.02 5.81
C ASN A 54 7.11 16.71 7.32
N GLY A 55 6.75 17.70 8.15
CA GLY A 55 6.58 17.48 9.60
C GLY A 55 5.54 16.40 9.90
N LEU A 56 4.40 16.42 9.19
CA LEU A 56 3.35 15.41 9.32
C LEU A 56 3.79 14.05 8.77
N ALA A 57 4.48 14.03 7.61
CA ALA A 57 5.03 12.81 7.02
C ALA A 57 6.01 12.08 7.95
N ARG A 58 6.92 12.83 8.60
CA ARG A 58 7.86 12.29 9.60
C ARG A 58 7.15 11.77 10.84
N TYR A 59 6.20 12.54 11.37
CA TYR A 59 5.40 12.14 12.53
C TYR A 59 4.65 10.83 12.26
N LEU A 60 3.94 10.73 11.14
CA LEU A 60 3.20 9.51 10.78
C LEU A 60 4.13 8.32 10.56
N SER A 61 5.26 8.51 9.87
CA SER A 61 6.25 7.45 9.67
C SER A 61 6.74 6.89 10.99
N GLN A 62 7.13 7.76 11.94
CA GLN A 62 7.56 7.36 13.28
C GLN A 62 6.46 6.65 14.06
N PHE A 63 5.24 7.20 14.04
CA PHE A 63 4.09 6.62 14.73
C PHE A 63 3.80 5.19 14.25
N LEU A 64 3.80 4.97 12.93
CA LEU A 64 3.53 3.66 12.33
C LEU A 64 4.69 2.68 12.55
N ASN A 65 5.93 3.16 12.52
CA ASN A 65 7.11 2.34 12.81
C ASN A 65 7.14 1.80 14.25
N ASN A 66 6.46 2.46 15.19
CA ASN A 66 6.31 1.97 16.56
C ASN A 66 5.22 0.88 16.70
N ASN A 67 4.48 0.55 15.64
CA ASN A 67 3.46 -0.49 15.64
C ASN A 67 4.04 -1.80 15.07
N SER A 68 4.52 -2.68 15.96
CA SER A 68 5.14 -3.95 15.58
C SER A 68 4.23 -4.87 14.75
N TYR A 69 2.92 -4.88 15.03
CA TYR A 69 1.95 -5.66 14.27
C TYR A 69 1.85 -5.16 12.82
N LEU A 70 1.77 -3.84 12.63
CA LEU A 70 1.75 -3.26 11.29
C LEU A 70 3.04 -3.60 10.54
N ILE A 71 4.20 -3.38 11.15
CA ILE A 71 5.49 -3.65 10.51
C ILE A 71 5.61 -5.12 10.10
N GLN A 72 5.22 -6.05 10.98
CA GLN A 72 5.20 -7.48 10.64
C GLN A 72 4.23 -7.79 9.50
N ARG A 73 3.04 -7.17 9.48
CA ARG A 73 2.07 -7.33 8.40
C ARG A 73 2.61 -6.86 7.05
N LEU A 74 3.31 -5.71 7.02
CA LEU A 74 3.87 -5.13 5.80
C LEU A 74 5.10 -5.93 5.31
N SER A 75 5.93 -6.44 6.22
CA SER A 75 7.03 -7.35 5.89
C SER A 75 6.55 -8.64 5.21
N ASN A 76 5.34 -9.10 5.54
CA ASN A 76 4.70 -10.25 4.90
C ASN A 76 3.80 -9.85 3.71
N GLY A 77 3.94 -8.63 3.19
CA GLY A 77 3.03 -8.05 2.20
C GLY A 77 2.85 -8.91 0.95
N LEU A 78 3.94 -9.40 0.35
CA LEU A 78 3.89 -10.24 -0.84
C LEU A 78 3.15 -11.56 -0.59
N GLN A 79 3.44 -12.24 0.52
CA GLN A 79 2.76 -13.49 0.89
C GLN A 79 1.28 -13.24 1.16
N ASN A 80 0.96 -12.13 1.82
CA ASN A 80 -0.42 -11.71 2.08
C ASN A 80 -1.17 -11.41 0.78
N CYS A 81 -0.51 -10.79 -0.21
CA CYS A 81 -1.10 -10.56 -1.53
C CYS A 81 -1.52 -11.89 -2.18
N ALA A 82 -0.59 -12.85 -2.28
CA ALA A 82 -0.86 -14.15 -2.87
C ALA A 82 -2.00 -14.89 -2.14
N ALA A 83 -1.93 -14.95 -0.81
CA ALA A 83 -2.95 -15.63 -0.01
C ALA A 83 -4.33 -14.98 -0.13
N HIS A 84 -4.39 -13.65 -0.21
CA HIS A 84 -5.64 -12.91 -0.30
C HIS A 84 -6.31 -13.04 -1.68
N THR A 85 -5.52 -13.06 -2.75
CA THR A 85 -6.04 -13.12 -4.13
C THR A 85 -6.27 -14.54 -4.63
N GLN A 86 -5.61 -15.54 -4.03
CA GLN A 86 -5.71 -16.97 -4.38
C GLN A 86 -7.12 -17.45 -4.79
N PRO A 87 -8.21 -17.15 -4.05
CA PRO A 87 -9.52 -17.72 -4.37
C PRO A 87 -10.17 -17.15 -5.65
N PHE A 88 -9.72 -16.00 -6.16
CA PHE A 88 -10.38 -15.33 -7.29
C PHE A 88 -9.44 -14.89 -8.41
N TRP A 89 -8.12 -14.93 -8.21
CA TRP A 89 -7.17 -14.32 -9.14
C TRP A 89 -7.25 -14.92 -10.56
N SER A 90 -7.21 -16.25 -10.67
CA SER A 90 -7.29 -16.95 -11.96
C SER A 90 -8.57 -16.61 -12.73
N SER A 91 -9.69 -16.44 -12.03
CA SER A 91 -10.98 -16.08 -12.63
C SER A 91 -10.98 -14.65 -13.18
N LEU A 92 -10.18 -13.75 -12.58
CA LEU A 92 -10.04 -12.37 -13.04
C LEU A 92 -9.06 -12.27 -14.21
N THR A 93 -7.90 -12.92 -14.12
CA THR A 93 -6.83 -12.83 -15.15
C THR A 93 -7.22 -13.53 -16.45
N HIS A 94 -7.96 -14.64 -16.35
CA HIS A 94 -8.46 -15.38 -17.52
C HIS A 94 -9.84 -14.92 -17.99
N ARG A 95 -10.36 -13.82 -17.43
CA ARG A 95 -11.68 -13.30 -17.82
C ARG A 95 -11.62 -12.76 -19.24
N THR A 96 -12.16 -13.53 -20.18
CA THR A 96 -12.43 -13.03 -21.53
C THR A 96 -13.77 -12.33 -21.55
N ARG A 97 -13.83 -11.12 -22.13
CA ARG A 97 -15.09 -10.47 -22.44
C ARG A 97 -15.74 -11.28 -23.56
N LYS A 98 -16.90 -11.91 -23.31
CA LYS A 98 -17.73 -12.40 -24.42
C LYS A 98 -18.10 -11.17 -25.27
N GLU A 99 -17.56 -11.10 -26.48
CA GLU A 99 -18.06 -10.17 -27.49
C GLU A 99 -19.54 -10.47 -27.72
N ARG A 100 -20.38 -9.45 -27.64
CA ARG A 100 -21.83 -9.53 -27.84
C ARG A 100 -22.17 -8.81 -29.12
#